data_AF-A0A1W6KL29-F1
#
_entry.id   AF-A0A1W6KL29-F1
#
_cell.length_a   1.000
_cell.length_b   1.000
_cell.length_c   1.000
_cell.angle_alpha   90.00
_cell.angle_beta   90.00
_cell.angle_gamma   90.00
#
_symmetry.space_group_name_H-M   'P 1'
#
loop_
_entity.id
_entity.type
_entity.pdbx_description
1 polymer ?
#
loop_
_entity_poly.entity_id
_entity_poly.type
_entity_poly.pdbx_seq_one_letter_code
_entity_poly.pdbx_strand_id
1 'polypeptide(L)'
;MLPIVRESTPQLPKRRKRDRDREERVRNAGGPKPSLRDRAYALALERGNVKTREFTDIGIPRHYLTRMCEEGLLVKIGYGVYRAVERKAA
;
A
#
# COMPACT_ATOMS: atom_id res chain seq x y z
N MET A 1 -4.73 -40.12 -41.30
CA MET A 1 -4.88 -39.52 -39.95
C MET A 1 -3.63 -38.70 -39.66
N LEU A 2 -3.75 -37.37 -39.54
CA LEU A 2 -2.70 -36.50 -39.02
C LEU A 2 -3.30 -35.71 -37.84
N PRO A 3 -2.60 -35.59 -36.69
CA PRO A 3 -3.16 -34.96 -35.50
C PRO A 3 -3.06 -33.43 -35.61
N ILE A 4 -4.19 -32.74 -35.43
CA ILE A 4 -4.23 -31.28 -35.31
C ILE A 4 -3.75 -30.94 -33.89
N VAL A 5 -2.50 -30.52 -33.75
CA VAL A 5 -2.01 -29.87 -32.53
C VAL A 5 -2.65 -28.48 -32.46
N ARG A 6 -3.61 -28.30 -31.54
CA ARG A 6 -4.21 -27.00 -31.23
C ARG A 6 -3.44 -26.36 -30.08
N GLU A 7 -2.42 -25.57 -30.40
CA GLU A 7 -1.88 -24.59 -29.45
C GLU A 7 -2.94 -23.51 -29.24
N SER A 8 -3.72 -23.63 -28.16
CA SER A 8 -4.65 -22.59 -27.74
C SER A 8 -3.94 -21.70 -26.72
N THR A 9 -3.18 -20.72 -27.21
CA THR A 9 -2.79 -19.59 -26.36
C THR A 9 -4.05 -18.75 -26.11
N PRO A 10 -4.50 -18.53 -24.86
CA PRO A 10 -5.60 -17.61 -24.63
C PRO A 10 -5.09 -16.19 -24.91
N GLN A 11 -5.51 -15.61 -26.04
CA GLN A 11 -5.33 -14.19 -26.29
C GLN A 11 -6.07 -13.41 -25.21
N LEU A 12 -5.30 -12.70 -24.38
CA LEU A 12 -5.84 -11.81 -23.36
C LEU A 12 -6.85 -10.85 -24.00
N PRO A 13 -8.05 -10.69 -23.43
CA PRO A 13 -9.05 -9.79 -23.99
C PRO A 13 -8.48 -8.38 -24.10
N LYS A 14 -8.62 -7.78 -25.29
CA LYS A 14 -8.13 -6.43 -25.58
C LYS A 14 -8.67 -5.46 -24.51
N ARG A 15 -7.75 -4.86 -23.75
CA ARG A 15 -8.04 -3.91 -22.67
C ARG A 15 -9.07 -2.89 -23.13
N ARG A 16 -10.19 -2.78 -22.41
CA ARG A 16 -11.28 -1.86 -22.76
C ARG A 16 -10.77 -0.43 -22.58
N LYS A 17 -11.14 0.48 -23.49
CA LYS A 17 -10.79 1.92 -23.41
C LYS A 17 -11.04 2.52 -22.02
N ARG A 18 -12.14 2.10 -21.38
CA ARG A 18 -12.53 2.54 -20.04
C ARG A 18 -11.52 2.17 -18.94
N ASP A 19 -10.91 1.00 -19.03
CA ASP A 19 -9.90 0.54 -18.05
C ASP A 19 -8.59 1.30 -18.24
N ARG A 20 -8.22 1.58 -19.50
CA ARG A 20 -7.07 2.43 -19.85
C ARG A 20 -7.25 3.85 -19.32
N ASP A 21 -8.38 4.49 -19.59
CA ASP A 21 -8.68 5.84 -19.11
C ASP A 21 -8.72 5.90 -17.56
N ARG A 22 -9.16 4.80 -16.90
CA ARG A 22 -9.16 4.70 -15.43
C ARG A 22 -7.74 4.65 -14.88
N GLU A 23 -6.87 3.86 -15.48
CA GLU A 23 -5.46 3.77 -15.10
C GLU A 23 -4.70 5.06 -15.39
N GLU A 24 -4.96 5.70 -16.52
CA GLU A 24 -4.38 7.01 -16.88
C GLU A 24 -4.82 8.09 -15.90
N ARG A 25 -6.08 8.10 -15.46
CA ARG A 25 -6.53 9.01 -14.39
C ARG A 25 -5.82 8.74 -13.06
N VAL A 26 -5.62 7.48 -12.70
CA VAL A 26 -4.88 7.11 -11.48
C VAL A 26 -3.43 7.54 -11.60
N ARG A 27 -2.77 7.33 -12.75
CA ARG A 27 -1.39 7.78 -13.01
C ARG A 27 -1.26 9.30 -12.98
N ASN A 28 -2.15 10.03 -13.66
CA ASN A 28 -2.14 11.50 -13.67
C ASN A 28 -2.46 12.10 -12.31
N ALA A 29 -3.20 11.39 -11.45
CA ALA A 29 -3.47 11.80 -10.07
C ALA A 29 -2.31 11.48 -9.09
N GLY A 30 -1.16 11.00 -9.59
CA GLY A 30 0.00 10.65 -8.75
C GLY A 30 -0.02 9.22 -8.22
N GLY A 31 -0.88 8.34 -8.75
CA GLY A 31 -1.00 6.94 -8.37
C GLY A 31 -2.27 6.63 -7.57
N PRO A 32 -2.42 5.36 -7.13
CA PRO A 32 -3.51 4.97 -6.24
C PRO A 32 -3.49 5.83 -4.98
N LYS A 33 -4.66 6.27 -4.50
CA LYS A 33 -4.75 7.04 -3.25
C LYS A 33 -4.04 6.25 -2.14
N PRO A 34 -3.05 6.83 -1.45
CA PRO A 34 -2.33 6.12 -0.40
C PRO A 34 -3.32 5.73 0.68
N SER A 35 -3.31 4.45 1.04
CA SER A 35 -4.19 3.90 2.05
C SER A 35 -3.87 4.52 3.42
N LEU A 36 -4.76 4.39 4.40
CA LEU A 36 -4.48 4.83 5.77
C LEU A 36 -3.19 4.19 6.31
N ARG A 37 -2.88 2.96 5.89
CA ARG A 37 -1.60 2.30 6.21
C ARG A 37 -0.43 3.03 5.59
N ASP A 38 -0.46 3.28 4.29
CA ASP A 38 0.66 3.89 3.58
C ASP A 38 0.96 5.28 4.15
N ARG A 39 -0.08 6.04 4.51
CA ARG A 39 0.07 7.35 5.16
C ARG A 39 0.72 7.25 6.54
N ALA A 40 0.27 6.30 7.37
CA ALA A 40 0.85 6.08 8.69
C ALA A 40 2.33 5.64 8.59
N TYR A 41 2.61 4.73 7.66
CA TYR A 41 3.95 4.22 7.42
C TYR A 41 4.88 5.32 6.88
N ALA A 42 4.43 6.10 5.89
CA ALA A 42 5.18 7.24 5.36
C ALA A 42 5.48 8.28 6.45
N LEU A 43 4.50 8.64 7.28
CA LEU A 43 4.70 9.55 8.40
C LEU A 43 5.78 9.04 9.37
N ALA A 44 5.73 7.75 9.68
CA ALA A 44 6.68 7.11 10.57
C ALA A 44 8.09 6.96 9.96
N LEU A 45 8.19 6.86 8.63
CA LEU A 45 9.47 6.92 7.92
C LEU A 45 10.06 8.34 7.91
N GLU A 46 9.25 9.36 7.59
CA GLU A 46 9.70 10.75 7.49
C GLU A 46 10.15 11.32 8.84
N ARG A 47 9.40 11.04 9.91
CA ARG A 47 9.69 11.57 11.25
C ARG A 47 10.51 10.61 12.14
N GLY A 48 10.62 9.35 11.76
CA GLY A 48 11.24 8.30 12.56
C GLY A 48 10.38 7.89 13.76
N ASN A 49 10.36 8.72 14.81
CA ASN A 49 9.59 8.46 16.04
C ASN A 49 8.34 9.33 16.08
N VAL A 50 7.18 8.68 15.95
CA VAL A 50 5.89 9.37 15.82
C VAL A 50 5.01 9.07 17.02
N LYS A 51 4.40 10.11 17.58
CA LYS A 51 3.45 9.98 18.70
C LYS A 51 2.06 9.62 18.18
N THR A 52 1.26 8.93 19.01
CA THR A 52 -0.16 8.63 18.72
C THR A 52 -0.97 9.86 18.30
N ARG A 53 -0.66 11.03 18.87
CA ARG A 53 -1.33 12.29 18.53
C ARG A 53 -1.10 12.67 17.07
N GLU A 54 0.12 12.55 16.56
CA GLU A 54 0.45 12.90 15.17
C GLU A 54 -0.25 11.99 14.16
N PHE A 55 -0.41 10.71 14.49
CA PHE A 55 -1.26 9.81 13.70
C PHE A 55 -2.72 10.25 13.72
N THR A 56 -3.23 10.64 14.89
CA THR A 56 -4.62 11.11 15.05
C THR A 56 -4.86 12.39 14.26
N ASP A 57 -3.88 13.31 14.22
CA ASP A 57 -3.95 14.57 13.48
C ASP A 57 -4.05 14.34 11.95
N ILE A 58 -3.50 13.24 11.44
CA ILE A 58 -3.62 12.80 10.03
C ILE A 58 -4.89 11.96 9.81
N GLY A 59 -5.69 11.75 10.85
CA GLY A 59 -6.95 11.01 10.80
C GLY A 59 -6.78 9.49 10.91
N ILE A 60 -5.67 9.01 11.47
CA ILE A 60 -5.43 7.58 11.70
C ILE A 60 -5.89 7.23 13.13
N PRO A 61 -6.90 6.36 13.28
CA PRO A 61 -7.40 5.96 14.60
C PRO A 61 -6.39 5.15 15.42
N ARG A 62 -6.43 5.28 16.74
CA ARG A 62 -5.49 4.60 17.67
C ARG A 62 -5.52 3.06 17.56
N HIS A 63 -6.70 2.47 17.42
CA HIS A 63 -6.85 1.01 17.29
C HIS A 63 -6.13 0.47 16.04
N TYR A 64 -5.98 1.30 15.02
CA TYR A 64 -5.29 0.96 13.77
C TYR A 64 -3.79 0.83 13.97
N LEU A 65 -3.20 1.60 14.90
CA LEU A 65 -1.77 1.51 15.22
C LEU A 65 -1.40 0.17 15.84
N THR A 66 -2.26 -0.37 16.72
CA THR A 66 -2.07 -1.71 17.30
C THR A 66 -2.05 -2.77 16.20
N ARG A 67 -3.01 -2.71 15.27
CA ARG A 67 -3.06 -3.60 14.11
C ARG A 67 -1.83 -3.46 13.21
N MET A 68 -1.35 -2.25 12.98
CA MET A 68 -0.12 -2.03 12.20
C MET A 68 1.14 -2.53 12.92
N CYS A 69 1.13 -2.59 14.25
CA CYS A 69 2.16 -3.26 15.02
C CYS A 69 2.08 -4.79 14.88
N GLU A 70 0.89 -5.38 14.97
CA GLU A 70 0.67 -6.82 14.75
C GLU A 70 1.11 -7.27 13.34
N GLU A 71 0.88 -6.41 12.34
CA GLU A 71 1.28 -6.65 10.95
C GLU A 71 2.77 -6.40 10.70
N GLY A 72 3.52 -5.92 11.70
CA GLY A 72 4.95 -5.67 11.58
C GLY A 72 5.31 -4.45 10.73
N LEU A 73 4.39 -3.49 10.56
CA LEU A 73 4.64 -2.23 9.85
C LEU A 73 5.23 -1.16 10.77
N LEU A 74 4.76 -1.14 12.02
CA LEU A 74 5.21 -0.21 13.06
C LEU A 74 5.75 -1.00 14.27
N VAL A 75 6.74 -0.42 14.95
CA VAL A 75 7.22 -0.91 16.24
C VAL A 75 6.89 0.11 17.31
N LYS A 76 6.25 -0.35 18.38
CA LYS A 76 6.00 0.46 19.57
C LYS A 76 7.29 0.57 20.38
N ILE A 77 7.90 1.75 20.39
CA ILE A 77 9.15 2.02 21.13
C ILE A 77 8.85 2.35 22.60
N GLY A 78 7.71 3.00 22.86
CA GLY A 78 7.35 3.43 24.20
C GLY A 78 5.87 3.74 24.33
N TYR A 79 5.50 4.38 25.43
CA TYR A 79 4.10 4.76 25.65
C TYR A 79 3.63 5.76 24.60
N GLY A 80 2.75 5.32 23.71
CA GLY A 80 2.19 6.16 22.64
C GLY A 80 3.20 6.61 21.59
N VAL A 81 4.37 5.97 21.48
CA VAL A 81 5.42 6.29 20.51
C VAL A 81 5.67 5.08 19.61
N TYR A 82 5.62 5.32 18.31
CA TYR A 82 5.76 4.30 17.27
C TYR A 82 6.81 4.72 16.25
N ARG A 83 7.47 3.73 15.65
CA ARG A 83 8.44 3.92 14.58
C ARG A 83 8.14 2.98 13.43
N ALA A 84 8.43 3.41 12.20
CA ALA A 84 8.35 2.53 11.04
C ALA A 84 9.37 1.40 11.19
N VAL A 85 8.97 0.18 10.84
CA VAL A 85 9.96 -0.89 10.63
C VAL A 85 10.76 -0.49 9.39
N GLU A 86 12.04 -0.16 9.60
CA GLU A 86 13.00 -0.05 8.52
C GLU A 86 13.16 -1.45 7.93
N ARG A 87 12.42 -1.74 6.87
CA ARG A 87 12.74 -2.89 6.02
C ARG A 87 14.06 -2.54 5.36
N LYS A 88 15.15 -3.01 5.96
CA LYS A 88 16.46 -3.04 5.31
C LYS A 88 16.26 -3.89 4.05
N ALA A 89 16.09 -3.24 2.90
CA ALA A 89 16.09 -3.92 1.62
C ALA A 89 17.47 -4.58 1.50
N ALA A 90 17.49 -5.90 1.63
CA ALA A 90 18.66 -6.74 1.41
C ALA A 90 18.85 -6.96 -0.09
#